data_AF-A0A523TGU4-F1
#
_entry.id   AF-A0A523TGU4-F1
#
_cell.length_a   1.000
_cell.length_b   1.000
_cell.length_c   1.000
_cell.angle_alpha   90.00
_cell.angle_beta   90.00
_cell.angle_gamma   90.00
#
_symmetry.space_group_name_H-M   'P 1'
#
loop_
_entity.id
_entity.type
_entity.pdbx_description
1 polymer ?
#
loop_
_entity_poly.entity_id
_entity_poly.type
_entity_poly.pdbx_seq_one_letter_code
_entity_poly.pdbx_strand_id
1 'polypeptide(L)'
;MNAETFGKTNLFLWDHTSPEETIKFLKNAYDFFSSSSVKDSYKIFALKVVAKYITKAGFPRDQKALNAAALYIVNRLPASHPNHGSKKEFAERLKVPETSLDWYVSSITENLEFFTLRDRKNFPYFVERDGITFAVISSVAKVFVEEAIVQGLAELKPFDIKNVVDQILDMLITKLRIVPPVFRRDLTNKIEADLQEEFTNAII
;
A
#
# COMPACT_ATOMS: atom_id res chain seq x y z
N MET A 1 18.84 -22.37 -1.87
CA MET A 1 18.30 -22.20 -0.50
C MET A 1 17.30 -23.33 -0.28
N ASN A 2 17.44 -24.14 0.77
CA ASN A 2 16.49 -25.22 1.09
C ASN A 2 15.36 -24.69 2.00
N ALA A 3 14.25 -25.41 2.08
CA ALA A 3 13.08 -25.02 2.87
C ALA A 3 13.40 -24.81 4.36
N GLU A 4 14.33 -25.60 4.90
CA GLU A 4 14.81 -25.49 6.29
C GLU A 4 15.50 -24.17 6.61
N THR A 5 16.24 -23.58 5.66
CA THR A 5 16.89 -22.28 5.86
C THR A 5 15.88 -21.12 5.72
N PHE A 6 14.84 -21.31 4.90
CA PHE A 6 13.78 -20.32 4.68
C PHE A 6 12.78 -20.24 5.84
N GLY A 7 12.45 -21.39 6.47
CA GLY A 7 11.52 -21.46 7.60
C GLY A 7 12.01 -20.81 8.90
N LYS A 8 13.27 -20.38 8.97
CA LYS A 8 13.87 -19.74 10.16
C LYS A 8 13.77 -18.21 10.16
N THR A 9 13.21 -17.60 9.11
CA THR A 9 13.06 -16.14 9.05
C THR A 9 11.72 -15.72 9.64
N ASN A 10 11.73 -14.87 10.68
CA ASN A 10 10.52 -14.25 11.26
C ASN A 10 9.82 -13.25 10.31
N LEU A 11 10.31 -13.10 9.08
CA LEU A 11 9.78 -12.19 8.06
C LEU A 11 8.46 -12.68 7.45
N PHE A 12 8.19 -13.99 7.50
CA PHE A 12 6.95 -14.59 7.02
C PHE A 12 6.46 -15.60 8.06
N LEU A 13 5.39 -15.26 8.78
CA LEU A 13 4.74 -16.14 9.76
C LEU A 13 3.83 -17.12 9.02
N TRP A 14 4.27 -18.37 8.85
CA TRP A 14 3.62 -19.37 8.00
C TRP A 14 2.31 -19.95 8.60
N ASP A 15 1.37 -19.09 8.98
CA ASP A 15 0.15 -19.44 9.71
C ASP A 15 -0.76 -20.39 8.90
N HIS A 16 -0.63 -20.39 7.57
CA HIS A 16 -1.52 -21.09 6.64
C HIS A 16 -0.84 -21.92 5.54
N THR A 17 0.51 -22.01 5.52
CA THR A 17 1.23 -22.62 4.39
C THR A 17 2.46 -23.40 4.83
N SER A 18 2.89 -24.41 4.05
CA SER A 18 4.20 -25.03 4.26
C SER A 18 5.31 -24.26 3.52
N PRO A 19 6.55 -24.20 4.04
CA PRO A 19 7.66 -23.53 3.36
C PRO A 19 7.94 -24.06 1.94
N GLU A 20 7.79 -25.37 1.72
CA GLU A 20 8.03 -26.00 0.41
C GLU A 20 7.01 -25.58 -0.64
N GLU A 21 5.72 -25.64 -0.29
CA GLU A 21 4.63 -25.20 -1.17
C GLU A 21 4.76 -23.72 -1.47
N THR A 22 5.11 -22.90 -0.47
CA THR A 22 5.34 -21.47 -0.67
C THR A 22 6.52 -21.20 -1.59
N ILE A 23 7.66 -21.88 -1.43
CA ILE A 23 8.81 -21.70 -2.34
C ILE A 23 8.42 -22.04 -3.77
N LYS A 24 7.71 -23.17 -3.98
CA LYS A 24 7.22 -23.56 -5.30
C LYS A 24 6.25 -22.52 -5.87
N PHE A 25 5.34 -22.02 -5.04
CA PHE A 25 4.37 -21.00 -5.41
C PHE A 25 5.05 -19.69 -5.83
N LEU A 26 6.00 -19.21 -5.04
CA LEU A 26 6.74 -17.97 -5.33
C LEU A 26 7.62 -18.12 -6.57
N LYS A 27 8.18 -19.30 -6.83
CA LYS A 27 8.91 -19.56 -8.08
C LYS A 27 8.01 -19.43 -9.30
N ASN A 28 6.81 -20.03 -9.26
CA ASN A 28 5.82 -19.88 -10.33
C ASN A 28 5.40 -18.42 -10.54
N ALA A 29 5.26 -17.65 -9.46
CA ALA A 29 4.97 -16.22 -9.54
C ALA A 29 6.13 -15.43 -10.16
N TYR A 30 7.38 -15.74 -9.79
CA TYR A 30 8.57 -15.12 -10.37
C TYR A 30 8.68 -15.39 -11.87
N ASP A 31 8.42 -16.63 -12.30
CA ASP A 31 8.43 -17.00 -13.72
C ASP A 31 7.35 -16.23 -14.50
N PHE A 32 6.14 -16.12 -13.94
CA PHE A 32 5.06 -15.30 -14.49
C PHE A 32 5.48 -13.83 -14.63
N PHE A 33 6.09 -13.23 -13.61
CA PHE A 33 6.54 -11.83 -13.66
C PHE A 33 7.72 -11.62 -14.61
N SER A 34 8.61 -12.60 -14.73
CA SER A 34 9.77 -12.53 -15.62
C SER A 34 9.37 -12.58 -17.10
N SER A 35 8.24 -13.23 -17.41
CA SER A 35 7.63 -13.20 -18.74
C SER A 35 6.95 -11.86 -19.09
N SER A 36 6.76 -10.98 -18.09
CA SER A 36 6.15 -9.66 -18.28
C SER A 36 7.20 -8.58 -18.52
N SER A 37 6.88 -7.58 -19.34
CA SER A 37 7.77 -6.45 -19.69
C SER A 37 7.88 -5.38 -18.57
N VAL A 38 7.96 -5.83 -17.32
CA VAL A 38 7.94 -4.98 -16.11
C VAL A 38 9.36 -4.86 -15.55
N LYS A 39 9.70 -3.71 -14.93
CA LYS A 39 11.01 -3.48 -14.29
C LYS A 39 11.27 -4.50 -13.17
N ASP A 40 12.52 -4.92 -12.99
CA ASP A 40 12.85 -5.95 -11.98
C ASP A 40 12.51 -5.53 -10.55
N SER A 41 12.67 -4.25 -10.20
CA SER A 41 12.25 -3.72 -8.90
C SER A 41 10.76 -3.92 -8.63
N TYR A 42 9.93 -3.82 -9.67
CA TYR A 42 8.49 -4.08 -9.57
C TYR A 42 8.17 -5.57 -9.49
N LYS A 43 8.97 -6.44 -10.13
CA LYS A 43 8.82 -7.90 -10.00
C LYS A 43 9.07 -8.36 -8.56
N ILE A 44 10.13 -7.86 -7.93
CA ILE A 44 10.46 -8.18 -6.53
C ILE A 44 9.38 -7.67 -5.58
N PHE A 45 8.86 -6.46 -5.82
CA PHE A 45 7.73 -5.95 -5.04
C PHE A 45 6.49 -6.84 -5.25
N ALA A 46 6.12 -7.17 -6.49
CA ALA A 46 4.96 -8.03 -6.75
C ALA A 46 5.10 -9.40 -6.05
N LEU A 47 6.30 -9.99 -6.06
CA LEU A 47 6.61 -11.20 -5.27
C LEU A 47 6.40 -11.01 -3.78
N LYS A 48 6.87 -9.88 -3.22
CA LYS A 48 6.66 -9.55 -1.80
C LYS A 48 5.16 -9.46 -1.47
N VAL A 49 4.36 -8.84 -2.33
CA VAL A 49 2.91 -8.75 -2.17
C VAL A 49 2.27 -10.14 -2.18
N VAL A 50 2.66 -10.99 -3.14
CA VAL A 50 2.19 -12.39 -3.21
C VAL A 50 2.55 -13.16 -1.94
N ALA A 51 3.81 -13.07 -1.50
CA ALA A 51 4.29 -13.75 -0.30
C ALA A 51 3.49 -13.32 0.94
N LYS A 52 3.36 -12.01 1.19
CA LYS A 52 2.55 -11.50 2.30
C LYS A 52 1.09 -11.97 2.23
N TYR A 53 0.51 -11.97 1.03
CA TYR A 53 -0.87 -12.40 0.84
C TYR A 53 -1.07 -13.87 1.20
N ILE A 54 -0.25 -14.79 0.67
CA ILE A 54 -0.42 -16.22 0.95
C ILE A 54 -0.16 -16.56 2.42
N THR A 55 0.73 -15.80 3.07
CA THR A 55 1.01 -15.90 4.50
C THR A 55 -0.20 -15.51 5.34
N LYS A 56 -0.92 -14.43 4.98
CA LYS A 56 -2.07 -13.91 5.76
C LYS A 56 -3.43 -14.51 5.35
N ALA A 57 -3.62 -14.87 4.08
CA ALA A 57 -4.90 -15.28 3.51
C ALA A 57 -4.90 -16.73 2.95
N GLY A 58 -3.75 -17.40 2.91
CA GLY A 58 -3.59 -18.73 2.32
C GLY A 58 -3.45 -18.73 0.80
N PHE A 59 -3.38 -19.93 0.22
CA PHE A 59 -3.19 -20.08 -1.24
C PHE A 59 -4.44 -19.67 -2.04
N PRO A 60 -4.27 -18.93 -3.15
CA PRO A 60 -5.39 -18.52 -3.98
C PRO A 60 -5.96 -19.71 -4.77
N ARG A 61 -7.24 -19.60 -5.15
CA ARG A 61 -7.87 -20.55 -6.10
C ARG A 61 -7.33 -20.39 -7.52
N ASP A 62 -6.90 -19.19 -7.89
CA ASP A 62 -6.33 -18.87 -9.19
C ASP A 62 -5.05 -18.06 -8.99
N GLN A 63 -3.90 -18.75 -9.07
CA GLN A 63 -2.59 -18.15 -8.94
C GLN A 63 -2.30 -17.10 -10.03
N LYS A 64 -2.77 -17.32 -11.26
CA LYS A 64 -2.49 -16.41 -12.37
C LYS A 64 -3.19 -15.07 -12.15
N ALA A 65 -4.44 -15.10 -11.69
CA ALA A 65 -5.19 -13.90 -11.34
C ALA A 65 -4.59 -13.18 -10.12
N LEU A 66 -4.16 -13.91 -9.08
CA LEU A 66 -3.44 -13.31 -7.94
C LEU A 66 -2.15 -12.59 -8.40
N ASN A 67 -1.34 -13.26 -9.22
CA ASN A 67 -0.10 -12.69 -9.75
C ASN A 67 -0.38 -11.42 -10.59
N ALA A 68 -1.41 -11.46 -11.44
CA ALA A 68 -1.85 -10.30 -12.20
C ALA A 68 -2.28 -9.13 -11.29
N ALA A 69 -3.02 -9.41 -10.22
CA ALA A 69 -3.43 -8.41 -9.25
C ALA A 69 -2.24 -7.79 -8.50
N ALA A 70 -1.26 -8.59 -8.09
CA ALA A 70 -0.03 -8.10 -7.46
C ALA A 70 0.75 -7.16 -8.41
N LEU A 71 0.88 -7.53 -9.69
CA LEU A 71 1.49 -6.63 -10.68
C LEU A 71 0.65 -5.35 -10.89
N TYR A 72 -0.67 -5.45 -10.90
CA TYR A 72 -1.54 -4.28 -11.04
C TYR A 72 -1.30 -3.29 -9.89
N ILE A 73 -1.26 -3.78 -8.65
CA ILE A 73 -0.98 -2.97 -7.45
C ILE A 73 0.37 -2.26 -7.56
N VAL A 74 1.42 -2.96 -7.97
CA VAL A 74 2.77 -2.38 -8.11
C VAL A 74 2.85 -1.37 -9.27
N ASN A 75 2.10 -1.58 -10.35
CA ASN A 75 1.96 -0.58 -11.42
C ASN A 75 1.18 0.66 -10.98
N ARG A 76 0.56 0.61 -9.80
CA ARG A 76 -0.30 1.65 -9.20
C ARG A 76 0.30 2.17 -7.88
N LEU A 77 1.62 2.15 -7.69
CA LEU A 77 2.25 2.88 -6.60
C LEU A 77 2.17 4.40 -6.85
N PRO A 78 2.11 5.27 -5.82
CA PRO A 78 2.05 6.72 -6.03
C PRO A 78 3.18 7.24 -6.92
N ALA A 79 4.40 6.72 -6.75
CA ALA A 79 5.57 7.08 -7.57
C ALA A 79 5.43 6.70 -9.07
N SER A 80 4.47 5.85 -9.41
CA SER A 80 4.17 5.43 -10.78
C SER A 80 3.13 6.33 -11.47
N HIS A 81 2.64 7.38 -10.79
CA HIS A 81 1.76 8.35 -11.42
C HIS A 81 2.51 9.14 -12.52
N PRO A 82 1.89 9.42 -13.69
CA PRO A 82 0.52 9.02 -14.06
C PRO A 82 0.49 7.62 -14.67
N ASN A 83 -0.39 6.77 -14.15
CA ASN A 83 -0.80 5.54 -14.82
C ASN A 83 -2.32 5.58 -14.94
N HIS A 84 -2.87 5.63 -16.14
CA HIS A 84 -4.33 5.67 -16.36
C HIS A 84 -4.85 4.44 -17.10
N GLY A 85 -4.04 3.39 -17.25
CA GLY A 85 -4.47 2.14 -17.89
C GLY A 85 -5.62 1.50 -17.11
N SER A 86 -6.70 1.15 -17.79
CA SER A 86 -7.87 0.56 -17.14
C SER A 86 -7.55 -0.85 -16.61
N LYS A 87 -8.33 -1.32 -15.62
CA LYS A 87 -8.23 -2.71 -15.15
C LYS A 87 -8.49 -3.70 -16.29
N LYS A 88 -9.46 -3.41 -17.16
CA LYS A 88 -9.76 -4.18 -18.37
C LYS A 88 -8.53 -4.37 -19.28
N GLU A 89 -7.89 -3.28 -19.71
CA GLU A 89 -6.68 -3.34 -20.55
C GLU A 89 -5.55 -4.12 -19.87
N PHE A 90 -5.42 -3.96 -18.55
CA PHE A 90 -4.42 -4.69 -17.78
C PHE A 90 -4.71 -6.20 -17.72
N ALA A 91 -5.98 -6.57 -17.53
CA ALA A 91 -6.45 -7.94 -17.49
C ALA A 91 -6.29 -8.64 -18.85
N GLU A 92 -6.66 -7.96 -19.94
CA GLU A 92 -6.49 -8.43 -21.32
C GLU A 92 -5.02 -8.71 -21.64
N ARG A 93 -4.11 -7.80 -21.29
CA ARG A 93 -2.67 -7.96 -21.50
C ARG A 93 -2.10 -9.20 -20.79
N LEU A 94 -2.59 -9.51 -19.60
CA LEU A 94 -2.15 -10.66 -18.81
C LEU A 94 -2.99 -11.92 -19.05
N LYS A 95 -3.98 -11.84 -19.95
CA LYS A 95 -4.90 -12.94 -20.30
C LYS A 95 -5.57 -13.52 -19.04
N VAL A 96 -6.12 -12.65 -18.19
CA VAL A 96 -6.92 -13.01 -17.01
C VAL A 96 -8.29 -12.34 -17.09
N PRO A 97 -9.36 -12.95 -16.53
CA PRO A 97 -10.65 -12.28 -16.44
C PRO A 97 -10.56 -10.99 -15.60
N GLU A 98 -11.19 -9.91 -16.06
CA GLU A 98 -11.21 -8.63 -15.34
C GLU A 98 -11.86 -8.78 -13.95
N THR A 99 -12.91 -9.59 -13.83
CA THR A 99 -13.59 -9.87 -12.56
C THR A 99 -12.68 -10.58 -11.55
N SER A 100 -11.86 -11.52 -12.01
CA SER A 100 -10.87 -12.20 -11.17
C SER A 100 -9.74 -11.24 -10.76
N LEU A 101 -9.28 -10.39 -11.68
CA LEU A 101 -8.31 -9.35 -11.36
C LEU A 101 -8.86 -8.40 -10.29
N ASP A 102 -10.08 -7.91 -10.46
CA ASP A 102 -10.74 -6.99 -9.54
C ASP A 102 -10.89 -7.61 -8.15
N TRP A 103 -11.38 -8.85 -8.09
CA TRP A 103 -11.53 -9.59 -6.83
C TRP A 103 -10.21 -9.74 -6.08
N TYR A 104 -9.13 -10.17 -6.76
CA TYR A 104 -7.82 -10.32 -6.11
C TYR A 104 -7.19 -8.97 -5.76
N VAL A 105 -7.40 -7.91 -6.53
CA VAL A 105 -6.94 -6.57 -6.13
C VAL A 105 -7.59 -6.17 -4.81
N SER A 106 -8.92 -6.27 -4.71
CA SER A 106 -9.65 -5.95 -3.48
C SER A 106 -9.20 -6.84 -2.32
N SER A 107 -9.14 -8.17 -2.53
CA SER A 107 -8.72 -9.13 -1.53
C SER A 107 -7.29 -8.87 -1.03
N ILE A 108 -6.34 -8.55 -1.91
CA ILE A 108 -4.98 -8.18 -1.50
C ILE A 108 -5.01 -6.88 -0.70
N THR A 109 -5.69 -5.85 -1.18
CA THR A 109 -5.69 -4.54 -0.50
C THR A 109 -6.36 -4.59 0.87
N GLU A 110 -7.39 -5.41 1.04
CA GLU A 110 -8.07 -5.59 2.32
C GLU A 110 -7.23 -6.43 3.28
N ASN A 111 -6.77 -7.62 2.84
CA ASN A 111 -5.98 -8.49 3.72
C ASN A 111 -4.65 -7.84 4.11
N LEU A 112 -3.99 -7.10 3.22
CA LEU A 112 -2.71 -6.45 3.52
C LEU A 112 -2.88 -4.97 3.93
N GLU A 113 -4.12 -4.52 4.16
CA GLU A 113 -4.46 -3.21 4.72
C GLU A 113 -3.83 -2.03 3.95
N PHE A 114 -3.77 -2.12 2.62
CA PHE A 114 -3.17 -1.07 1.80
C PHE A 114 -3.89 0.27 1.99
N PHE A 115 -3.10 1.30 2.30
CA PHE A 115 -3.58 2.67 2.26
C PHE A 115 -3.75 3.11 0.80
N THR A 116 -5.00 3.32 0.39
CA THR A 116 -5.34 3.67 -1.00
C THR A 116 -5.49 5.18 -1.14
N LEU A 117 -4.73 5.75 -2.06
CA LEU A 117 -4.84 7.13 -2.53
C LEU A 117 -5.56 7.19 -3.88
N ARG A 118 -6.30 8.26 -4.13
CA ARG A 118 -6.98 8.48 -5.41
C ARG A 118 -6.53 9.76 -6.08
N ASP A 119 -6.28 9.69 -7.39
CA ASP A 119 -5.99 10.87 -8.19
C ASP A 119 -7.27 11.65 -8.55
N ARG A 120 -7.11 12.74 -9.31
CA ARG A 120 -8.23 13.59 -9.77
C ARG A 120 -9.23 12.85 -10.67
N LYS A 121 -8.82 11.76 -11.32
CA LYS A 121 -9.65 10.91 -12.17
C LYS A 121 -10.20 9.69 -11.41
N ASN A 122 -10.06 9.68 -10.08
CA ASN A 122 -10.52 8.62 -9.19
C ASN A 122 -9.79 7.27 -9.38
N PHE A 123 -8.64 7.25 -10.06
CA PHE A 123 -7.85 6.02 -10.16
C PHE A 123 -7.16 5.72 -8.83
N PRO A 124 -7.18 4.45 -8.37
CA PRO A 124 -6.54 4.06 -7.13
C PRO A 124 -5.03 3.90 -7.29
N TYR A 125 -4.32 4.31 -6.24
CA TYR A 125 -2.89 4.10 -6.04
C TYR A 125 -2.66 3.55 -4.64
N PHE A 126 -1.78 2.57 -4.52
CA PHE A 126 -1.69 1.72 -3.34
C PHE A 126 -0.39 1.98 -2.57
N VAL A 127 -0.51 2.17 -1.27
CA VAL A 127 0.62 2.34 -0.35
C VAL A 127 0.55 1.22 0.68
N GLU A 128 1.60 0.40 0.76
CA GLU A 128 1.70 -0.62 1.81
C GLU A 128 1.71 0.05 3.20
N ARG A 129 0.83 -0.40 4.11
CA ARG A 129 0.73 0.13 5.47
C ARG A 129 2.00 -0.09 6.28
N ASP A 130 2.68 -1.22 6.07
CA ASP A 130 3.97 -1.54 6.69
C ASP A 130 5.17 -1.13 5.79
N GLY A 131 4.91 -0.36 4.73
CA GLY A 131 5.92 0.09 3.78
C GLY A 131 6.56 1.43 4.17
N ILE A 132 7.72 1.71 3.58
CA ILE A 132 8.51 2.92 3.84
C ILE A 132 7.68 4.20 3.59
N THR A 133 6.95 4.25 2.47
CA THR A 133 6.12 5.42 2.13
C THR A 133 5.09 5.72 3.21
N PHE A 134 4.39 4.70 3.73
CA PHE A 134 3.41 4.90 4.79
C PHE A 134 4.08 5.26 6.12
N ALA A 135 5.19 4.60 6.47
CA ALA A 135 5.95 4.92 7.67
C ALA A 135 6.39 6.39 7.71
N VAL A 136 6.82 6.96 6.57
CA VAL A 136 7.15 8.39 6.48
C VAL A 136 5.91 9.26 6.61
N ILE A 137 4.80 8.91 5.95
CA ILE A 137 3.52 9.63 6.10
C ILE A 137 3.09 9.69 7.57
N SER A 138 3.04 8.54 8.25
CA SER A 138 2.65 8.45 9.66
C SER A 138 3.61 9.18 10.59
N SER A 139 4.92 9.08 10.35
CA SER A 139 5.91 9.76 11.21
C SER A 139 5.81 11.28 11.10
N VAL A 140 5.64 11.80 9.89
CA VAL A 140 5.43 13.24 9.69
C VAL A 140 4.12 13.69 10.34
N ALA A 141 3.02 12.97 10.11
CA ALA A 141 1.73 13.30 10.71
C ALA A 141 1.84 13.35 12.25
N LYS A 142 2.43 12.30 12.86
CA LYS A 142 2.63 12.22 14.30
C LYS A 142 3.40 13.41 14.88
N VAL A 143 4.53 13.79 14.27
CA VAL A 143 5.34 14.92 14.75
C VAL A 143 4.54 16.22 14.77
N PHE A 144 3.85 16.55 13.67
CA PHE A 144 3.08 17.78 13.60
C PHE A 144 1.86 17.78 14.56
N VAL A 145 1.27 16.62 14.79
CA VAL A 145 0.19 16.46 15.78
C VAL A 145 0.71 16.70 17.20
N GLU A 146 1.82 16.07 17.56
CA GLU A 146 2.46 16.24 18.88
C GLU A 146 2.85 17.69 19.12
N GLU A 147 3.49 18.34 18.14
CA GLU A 147 3.86 19.76 18.22
C GLU A 147 2.63 20.66 18.42
N ALA A 148 1.56 20.42 17.67
CA ALA A 148 0.35 21.22 17.75
C ALA A 148 -0.42 20.99 19.06
N ILE A 149 -0.40 19.77 19.62
CA ILE A 149 -0.96 19.49 20.96
C ILE A 149 -0.20 20.27 22.03
N VAL A 150 1.14 20.20 22.02
CA VAL A 150 1.99 20.92 22.97
C VAL A 150 1.74 22.43 22.87
N GLN A 151 1.65 22.97 21.65
CA GLN A 151 1.35 24.38 21.43
C GLN A 151 -0.04 24.76 21.95
N GLY A 152 -1.07 23.96 21.66
CA GLY A 152 -2.44 24.19 22.13
C GLY A 152 -2.53 24.21 23.67
N LEU A 153 -1.83 23.30 24.34
CA LEU A 153 -1.75 23.25 25.80
C LEU A 153 -1.00 24.47 26.37
N ALA A 154 0.11 24.88 25.75
CA ALA A 154 0.91 26.01 26.22
C ALA A 154 0.20 27.36 26.02
N GLU A 155 -0.53 27.53 24.92
CA GLU A 155 -1.19 28.80 24.57
C GLU A 155 -2.66 28.89 25.02
N LEU A 156 -3.24 27.82 25.58
CA LEU A 156 -4.68 27.71 25.90
C LEU A 156 -5.58 28.07 24.70
N LYS A 157 -5.14 27.73 23.48
CA LYS A 157 -5.87 28.04 22.24
C LYS A 157 -6.52 26.79 21.65
N PRO A 158 -7.68 26.94 20.98
CA PRO A 158 -8.29 25.85 20.24
C PRO A 158 -7.39 25.40 19.08
N PHE A 159 -7.39 24.10 18.85
CA PHE A 159 -6.54 23.44 17.86
C PHE A 159 -7.07 23.70 16.43
N ASP A 160 -6.21 24.18 15.54
CA ASP A 160 -6.55 24.37 14.12
C ASP A 160 -6.10 23.15 13.29
N ILE A 161 -7.00 22.18 13.15
CA ILE A 161 -6.78 20.95 12.36
C ILE A 161 -6.33 21.26 10.94
N LYS A 162 -6.92 22.29 10.30
CA LYS A 162 -6.63 22.61 8.89
C LYS A 162 -5.20 23.07 8.72
N ASN A 163 -4.73 23.93 9.62
CA ASN A 163 -3.35 24.39 9.59
C ASN A 163 -2.36 23.23 9.78
N VAL A 164 -2.62 22.31 10.71
CA VAL A 164 -1.78 21.12 10.95
C VAL A 164 -1.75 20.21 9.72
N VAL A 165 -2.91 19.96 9.12
CA VAL A 165 -3.00 19.18 7.88
C VAL A 165 -2.22 19.83 6.74
N ASP A 166 -2.32 21.14 6.57
CA ASP A 166 -1.58 21.86 5.54
C ASP A 166 -0.05 21.77 5.73
N GLN A 167 0.42 21.85 6.99
CA GLN A 167 1.83 21.67 7.33
C GLN A 167 2.32 20.24 7.03
N ILE A 168 1.53 19.22 7.39
CA ILE A 168 1.82 17.82 7.07
C ILE A 168 1.90 17.63 5.55
N LEU A 169 0.93 18.13 4.80
CA LEU A 169 0.89 18.02 3.34
C LEU A 169 2.07 18.75 2.68
N ASP A 170 2.44 19.94 3.15
CA ASP A 170 3.61 20.66 2.65
C ASP A 170 4.89 19.85 2.89
N MET A 171 5.04 19.25 4.07
CA MET A 171 6.18 18.39 4.37
C MET A 171 6.24 17.17 3.44
N LEU A 172 5.12 16.45 3.27
CA LEU A 172 5.07 15.22 2.49
C LEU A 172 5.20 15.43 0.97
N ILE A 173 4.60 16.51 0.46
CA ILE A 173 4.50 16.76 -0.99
C ILE A 173 5.61 17.69 -1.48
N THR A 174 5.87 18.79 -0.77
CA THR A 174 6.79 19.84 -1.22
C THR A 174 8.22 19.55 -0.78
N LYS A 175 8.42 19.29 0.52
CA LYS A 175 9.76 19.18 1.14
C LYS A 175 10.38 17.81 0.92
N LEU A 176 9.71 16.73 1.33
CA LEU A 176 10.21 15.36 1.23
C LEU A 176 9.90 14.70 -0.12
N ARG A 177 8.89 15.21 -0.86
CA ARG A 177 8.46 14.70 -2.18
C ARG A 177 8.14 13.20 -2.19
N ILE A 178 7.59 12.70 -1.09
CA ILE A 178 7.23 11.28 -0.90
C ILE A 178 5.92 10.96 -1.63
N VAL A 179 4.99 11.92 -1.64
CA VAL A 179 3.67 11.78 -2.27
C VAL A 179 3.53 12.81 -3.38
N PRO A 180 3.18 12.40 -4.62
CA PRO A 180 2.94 13.35 -5.70
C PRO A 180 1.80 14.34 -5.41
N PRO A 181 1.91 15.62 -5.86
CA PRO A 181 0.91 16.66 -5.57
C PRO A 181 -0.52 16.35 -6.02
N VAL A 182 -0.70 15.46 -7.01
CA VAL A 182 -2.01 15.05 -7.50
C VAL A 182 -2.88 14.42 -6.41
N PHE A 183 -2.26 13.81 -5.40
CA PHE A 183 -2.93 13.14 -4.29
C PHE A 183 -3.28 14.06 -3.13
N ARG A 184 -2.92 15.36 -3.19
CA ARG A 184 -3.12 16.33 -2.09
C ARG A 184 -4.54 16.24 -1.53
N ARG A 185 -5.57 16.35 -2.39
CA ARG A 185 -6.97 16.34 -1.97
C ARG A 185 -7.37 15.07 -1.20
N ASP A 186 -7.02 13.90 -1.73
CA ASP A 186 -7.40 12.64 -1.11
C ASP A 186 -6.64 12.40 0.20
N LEU A 187 -5.37 12.80 0.25
CA LEU A 187 -4.54 12.76 1.45
C LEU A 187 -5.03 13.75 2.52
N THR A 188 -5.45 14.97 2.14
CA THR A 188 -6.11 15.94 3.04
C THR A 188 -7.29 15.29 3.73
N ASN A 189 -8.24 14.74 2.98
CA ASN A 189 -9.46 14.16 3.54
C ASN A 189 -9.17 13.01 4.51
N LYS A 190 -8.15 12.20 4.22
CA LYS A 190 -7.78 11.06 5.06
C LYS A 190 -7.11 11.50 6.36
N ILE A 191 -6.13 12.40 6.28
CA ILE A 191 -5.46 12.93 7.47
C ILE A 191 -6.45 13.72 8.33
N GLU A 192 -7.31 14.55 7.73
CA GLU A 192 -8.36 15.28 8.47
C GLU A 192 -9.29 14.33 9.23
N ALA A 193 -9.73 13.24 8.60
CA ALA A 193 -10.58 12.24 9.25
C ALA A 193 -9.86 11.54 10.42
N ASP A 194 -8.62 11.09 10.20
CA ASP A 194 -7.81 10.44 11.23
C ASP A 194 -7.59 11.38 12.44
N LEU A 195 -7.27 12.66 12.19
CA LEU A 195 -7.08 13.65 13.24
C LEU A 195 -8.37 13.98 14.00
N GLN A 196 -9.50 14.13 13.30
CA GLN A 196 -10.79 14.37 13.95
C GLN A 196 -11.15 13.25 14.92
N GLU A 197 -10.86 12.00 14.56
CA GLU A 197 -11.04 10.83 15.44
C GLU A 197 -10.10 10.89 16.66
N GLU A 198 -8.79 11.10 16.44
CA GLU A 198 -7.81 11.18 17.55
C GLU A 198 -8.16 12.30 18.54
N PHE A 199 -8.53 13.48 18.07
CA PHE A 199 -8.85 14.61 18.94
C PHE A 199 -10.18 14.47 19.66
N THR A 200 -11.17 13.82 19.04
CA THR A 200 -12.43 13.51 19.73
C THR A 200 -12.18 12.57 20.92
N ASN A 201 -11.25 11.62 20.77
CA ASN A 201 -10.90 10.67 21.82
C ASN A 201 -9.97 11.26 22.89
N ALA A 202 -9.17 12.29 22.59
CA ALA A 202 -8.24 12.91 23.54
C ALA A 202 -8.89 13.93 24.50
N ILE A 203 -10.13 14.37 24.23
CA ILE A 203 -10.87 15.37 25.02
C ILE A 203 -11.83 14.71 26.05
N ILE A 204 -11.92 13.38 26.05
CA ILE A 204 -12.69 12.56 27.01
C ILE A 204 -11.74 11.94 28.03
#